data_AF-A0A859QFG9-F1
#
_entry.id   AF-A0A859QFG9-F1
#
_cell.length_a   1.000
_cell.length_b   1.000
_cell.length_c   1.000
_cell.angle_alpha   90.00
_cell.angle_beta   90.00
_cell.angle_gamma   90.00
#
_symmetry.space_group_name_H-M   'P 1'
#
loop_
_entity.id
_entity.type
_entity.pdbx_description
1 polymer ?
#
loop_
_entity_poly.entity_id
_entity_poly.type
_entity_poly.pdbx_seq_one_letter_code
_entity_poly.pdbx_strand_id
1 'polypeptide(L)' 'MAHTDANATHHTQKMKGELNALIVHLREDIDKVDDPQFKAMFETSAEVLGGLVKAFTHYKQKSEAAWKA' A
#
# COMPACT_ATOMS: atom_id res chain seq x y z
N MET A 1 -26.63 -3.34 16.25
CA MET A 1 -26.03 -3.73 14.95
C MET A 1 -24.64 -3.12 14.89
N ALA A 2 -23.59 -3.88 15.20
CA ALA A 2 -22.20 -3.41 15.13
C ALA A 2 -21.32 -4.64 14.80
N HIS A 3 -21.06 -4.86 13.51
CA HIS A 3 -20.18 -5.95 13.04
C HIS A 3 -19.36 -5.57 11.78
N THR A 4 -19.43 -4.31 11.33
CA THR A 4 -18.82 -3.85 10.07
C THR A 4 -17.38 -3.31 10.24
N ASP A 5 -17.05 -2.71 11.39
CA ASP A 5 -15.73 -2.10 11.64
C ASP A 5 -14.57 -3.12 11.68
N ALA A 6 -14.83 -4.30 12.26
CA ALA A 6 -13.85 -5.39 12.32
C ALA A 6 -13.44 -5.87 10.91
N ASN A 7 -14.33 -5.71 9.92
CA ASN A 7 -14.08 -6.14 8.57
C ASN A 7 -13.28 -5.09 7.77
N ALA A 8 -13.61 -3.81 7.92
CA ALA A 8 -12.94 -2.72 7.19
C ALA A 8 -11.45 -2.57 7.58
N THR A 9 -11.13 -2.64 8.87
CA THR A 9 -9.73 -2.57 9.34
C THR A 9 -8.93 -3.79 8.87
N HIS A 10 -9.53 -4.97 8.91
CA HIS A 10 -8.87 -6.19 8.42
C HIS A 10 -8.60 -6.12 6.91
N HIS A 11 -9.57 -5.68 6.11
CA HIS A 11 -9.40 -5.51 4.66
C HIS A 11 -8.31 -4.49 4.32
N THR A 12 -8.27 -3.36 5.02
CA THR A 12 -7.26 -2.33 4.78
C THR A 12 -5.86 -2.80 5.17
N GLN A 13 -5.72 -3.55 6.27
CA GLN A 13 -4.44 -4.13 6.67
C GLN A 13 -3.96 -5.21 5.70
N LYS A 14 -4.85 -6.08 5.23
CA LYS A 14 -4.54 -7.09 4.20
C LYS A 14 -4.04 -6.41 2.92
N MET A 15 -4.76 -5.41 2.42
CA MET A 15 -4.41 -4.71 1.20
C MET A 15 -3.07 -3.97 1.31
N LYS A 16 -2.77 -3.34 2.46
CA LYS A 16 -1.44 -2.78 2.71
C LYS A 16 -0.32 -3.81 2.59
N GLY A 17 -0.55 -5.02 3.12
CA GLY A 17 0.40 -6.12 3.02
C GLY A 17 0.67 -6.51 1.57
N GLU A 18 -0.39 -6.69 0.79
CA GLU A 18 -0.30 -7.04 -0.63
C GLU A 18 0.41 -5.95 -1.46
N LEU A 19 0.07 -4.67 -1.24
CA LEU A 19 0.73 -3.55 -1.91
C LEU A 19 2.22 -3.45 -1.54
N ASN A 20 2.57 -3.66 -0.27
CA ASN A 20 3.98 -3.69 0.15
C ASN A 20 4.75 -4.85 -0.48
N ALA A 21 4.15 -6.04 -0.55
CA ALA A 21 4.79 -7.19 -1.21
C ALA A 21 5.05 -6.89 -2.69
N LEU A 22 4.10 -6.26 -3.38
CA LEU A 22 4.27 -5.87 -4.78
C LEU A 22 5.37 -4.81 -4.96
N ILE A 23 5.45 -3.81 -4.07
CA ILE A 23 6.54 -2.81 -4.06
C ILE A 23 7.91 -3.49 -3.95
N VAL A 24 8.03 -4.48 -3.06
CA VAL A 24 9.28 -5.23 -2.88
C VAL A 24 9.64 -5.97 -4.17
N HIS A 25 8.69 -6.71 -4.76
CA HIS A 25 8.94 -7.43 -6.02
C HIS A 25 9.34 -6.51 -7.16
N LEU A 26 8.67 -5.36 -7.32
CA LEU A 26 9.03 -4.38 -8.35
C LEU A 26 10.49 -3.92 -8.18
N ARG A 27 10.92 -3.63 -6.96
CA ARG A 27 12.29 -3.19 -6.70
C ARG A 27 13.33 -4.29 -6.86
N GLU A 28 12.98 -5.53 -6.51
CA GLU A 28 13.86 -6.68 -6.74
C GLU A 28 14.07 -6.96 -8.23
N ASP A 29 13.07 -6.71 -9.08
CA ASP A 29 13.18 -6.95 -10.52
C ASP A 29 14.02 -5.88 -11.26
N ILE A 30 14.16 -4.69 -10.69
CA ILE A 30 15.03 -3.62 -11.22
C ILE A 30 16.49 -4.11 -11.36
N ASP A 31 16.97 -4.92 -10.41
CA ASP A 31 18.34 -5.44 -10.41
C ASP A 31 18.54 -6.64 -11.36
N LYS A 32 17.45 -7.22 -11.88
CA LYS A 32 17.48 -8.43 -12.73
C LYS A 32 17.49 -8.11 -14.24
N VAL A 33 17.09 -6.90 -14.63
CA VAL A 33 16.89 -6.51 -16.03
C VAL A 33 17.71 -5.27 -16.35
N ASP A 34 18.60 -5.32 -17.34
CA ASP A 34 19.41 -4.17 -17.77
C ASP A 34 18.77 -3.35 -18.90
N ASP A 35 17.53 -2.90 -18.67
CA ASP A 35 16.83 -1.94 -19.53
C ASP A 35 16.50 -0.66 -18.72
N PRO A 36 17.08 0.50 -19.05
CA PRO A 36 16.80 1.75 -18.35
C PRO A 36 15.31 2.14 -18.31
N GLN A 37 14.56 1.85 -19.37
CA GLN A 37 13.14 2.20 -19.42
C GLN A 37 12.31 1.30 -18.50
N PHE A 38 12.58 0.00 -18.49
CA PHE A 38 12.03 -0.95 -17.52
C PHE A 38 12.30 -0.52 -16.07
N LYS A 39 13.56 -0.21 -15.73
CA LYS A 39 13.94 0.20 -14.36
C LYS A 39 13.17 1.45 -13.92
N ALA A 40 13.08 2.46 -14.79
CA ALA A 40 12.34 3.68 -14.50
C ALA A 40 10.84 3.44 -14.30
N MET A 41 10.23 2.59 -15.14
CA MET A 41 8.82 2.23 -15.02
C MET A 41 8.53 1.47 -13.72
N PHE A 42 9.40 0.54 -13.34
CA PHE A 42 9.24 -0.25 -12.11
C PHE A 42 9.42 0.59 -10.85
N GLU A 43 10.41 1.49 -10.79
CA GLU A 43 10.57 2.38 -9.63
C GLU A 43 9.39 3.35 -9.51
N THR A 44 8.95 3.97 -10.62
CA THR A 44 7.78 4.87 -10.61
C THR A 44 6.53 4.14 -10.10
N SER A 45 6.35 2.88 -10.53
CA SER A 45 5.22 2.05 -10.09
C SER A 45 5.31 1.76 -8.59
N ALA A 46 6.50 1.43 -8.07
CA ALA A 46 6.74 1.22 -6.65
C ALA A 46 6.43 2.48 -5.81
N GLU A 47 6.79 3.67 -6.31
CA GLU A 47 6.49 4.94 -5.64
C GLU A 47 4.98 5.23 -5.57
N VAL A 48 4.24 5.02 -6.66
CA VAL A 48 2.79 5.19 -6.69
C VAL A 48 2.10 4.26 -5.69
N LEU A 49 2.48 2.97 -5.69
CA LEU A 49 1.98 2.00 -4.71
C LEU A 49 2.34 2.40 -3.28
N GLY A 50 3.54 2.97 -3.06
CA GLY A 50 3.94 3.52 -1.76
C GLY A 50 3.04 4.67 -1.30
N GLY A 51 2.58 5.51 -2.22
CA GLY A 51 1.55 6.52 -1.97
C GLY A 51 0.22 5.91 -1.51
N LEU A 52 -0.22 4.83 -2.15
CA LEU A 52 -1.42 4.10 -1.73
C LEU A 52 -1.25 3.50 -0.33
N VAL A 53 -0.12 2.85 -0.02
CA VAL A 53 0.16 2.30 1.32
C VAL A 53 0.07 3.40 2.40
N LYS A 54 0.56 4.61 2.12
CA LYS A 54 0.42 5.76 3.03
C LYS A 54 -1.05 6.15 3.22
N ALA A 55 -1.86 6.22 2.16
CA ALA A 55 -3.29 6.51 2.25
C ALA A 55 -4.04 5.50 3.14
N PHE A 56 -3.76 4.20 2.99
CA PHE A 56 -4.34 3.16 3.85
C PHE A 56 -3.85 3.27 5.31
N THR A 57 -2.62 3.72 5.54
CA THR A 57 -2.12 4.00 6.91
C THR A 57 -2.86 5.17 7.55
N HIS A 58 -3.13 6.23 6.79
CA HIS A 58 -3.87 7.39 7.26
C HIS A 58 -5.35 7.08 7.51
N TYR A 59 -5.97 6.13 6.77
CA TYR A 59 -7.33 5.66 7.05
C TYR A 59 -7.45 5.15 8.49
N LYS A 60 -6.49 4.35 8.96
CA LYS A 60 -6.42 3.88 10.35
C LYS A 60 -6.33 5.06 11.34
N GLN A 61 -5.43 6.01 11.09
CA GLN A 61 -5.20 7.16 11.99
C GLN A 61 -6.43 8.09 12.08
N LYS A 62 -7.17 8.28 10.98
CA LYS A 62 -8.42 9.07 10.99
C LYS A 62 -9.59 8.33 11.65
N SER A 63 -9.63 7.00 11.57
CA SER A 63 -10.62 6.18 12.31
C SER A 63 -10.45 6.29 13.84
N GLU A 64 -9.21 6.44 14.35
CA GLU A 64 -8.94 6.54 15.79
C GLU A 64 -9.19 7.95 16.39
N ALA A 65 -8.98 9.03 15.62
CA ALA A 65 -9.04 10.40 16.14
C ALA A 65 -10.27 11.23 15.70
N ALA A 66 -10.89 10.92 14.55
CA ALA A 66 -11.90 11.80 13.95
C ALA A 66 -13.35 11.30 14.07
N TRP A 67 -13.61 10.15 14.69
CA TRP A 67 -14.97 9.57 14.81
C TRP A 67 -15.51 9.50 16.25
N LYS A 68 -14.91 10.26 17.19
CA LYS A 68 -15.43 10.40 18.56
C LYS A 68 -16.34 11.63 18.76
N ALA A 69 -16.73 12.31 17.67
CA ALA A 69 -17.68 13.41 17.70
C ALA A 69 -19.10 12.90 17.44
#